data_AF-A0A4Q3WE95-F1
#
_entry.id   AF-A0A4Q3WE95-F1
#
_cell.length_a   1.000
_cell.length_b   1.000
_cell.length_c   1.000
_cell.angle_alpha   90.00
_cell.angle_beta   90.00
_cell.angle_gamma   90.00
#
_symmetry.space_group_name_H-M   'P 1'
#
loop_
_entity.id
_entity.type
_entity.pdbx_description
1 polymer ?
#
loop_
_entity_poly.entity_id
_entity_poly.type
_entity_poly.pdbx_seq_one_letter_code
_entity_poly.pdbx_strand_id
1 'polypeptide(L)'
;MPFLAPSAARLPPLSFLLNDQTEPQKKVARHLGVSLRTLQRYKARGNAPRAVYLALWSRVGGGCRRFIKKAFNEAVQARSWVASLERECERLKDVIRLLVEDKERPAANRGVYRAL
;
A
#
# COMPACT_ATOMS: atom_id res chain seq x y z
N MET A 1 -1.76 -4.00 -9.84
CA MET A 1 -2.20 -4.20 -8.45
C MET A 1 -3.72 -4.08 -8.40
N PRO A 2 -4.49 -5.12 -8.04
CA PRO A 2 -5.93 -4.99 -7.85
C PRO A 2 -6.22 -4.09 -6.63
N PHE A 3 -7.25 -3.26 -6.73
CA PHE A 3 -7.72 -2.44 -5.61
C PHE A 3 -8.26 -3.36 -4.50
N LEU A 4 -7.46 -3.57 -3.45
CA LEU A 4 -7.89 -4.29 -2.26
C LEU A 4 -8.67 -3.34 -1.36
N ALA A 5 -9.99 -3.26 -1.60
CA ALA A 5 -10.90 -2.58 -0.70
C ALA A 5 -10.74 -3.14 0.73
N PRO A 6 -10.78 -2.30 1.78
CA PRO A 6 -10.70 -2.78 3.15
C PRO A 6 -11.72 -3.90 3.43
N SER A 7 -11.28 -4.92 4.16
CA SER A 7 -12.20 -5.87 4.79
C SER A 7 -13.09 -5.10 5.78
N ALA A 8 -14.36 -5.52 5.90
CA ALA A 8 -15.34 -4.90 6.77
C ALA A 8 -14.85 -4.76 8.22
N ALA A 9 -14.02 -5.69 8.69
CA ALA A 9 -13.42 -5.68 10.03
C ALA A 9 -12.47 -4.50 10.30
N ARG A 10 -12.03 -3.77 9.26
CA ARG A 10 -11.12 -2.62 9.39
C ARG A 10 -11.82 -1.28 9.17
N LEU A 11 -13.13 -1.27 8.94
CA LEU A 11 -13.89 -0.05 8.70
C LEU A 11 -14.37 0.53 10.03
N PRO A 12 -14.24 1.86 10.23
CA PRO A 12 -14.78 2.52 11.41
C PRO A 12 -16.32 2.39 11.47
N PRO A 13 -16.92 2.55 12.66
CA PRO A 13 -18.36 2.66 12.82
C PRO A 13 -18.95 3.76 11.92
N LEU A 14 -20.18 3.55 11.44
CA LEU A 14 -20.83 4.49 10.51
C LEU A 14 -20.97 5.89 11.10
N SER A 15 -21.24 5.99 12.40
CA SER A 15 -21.33 7.26 13.13
C SER A 15 -20.03 8.05 13.05
N PHE A 16 -18.88 7.38 13.20
CA PHE A 16 -17.57 7.99 13.10
C PHE A 16 -17.34 8.54 11.68
N LEU A 17 -17.61 7.72 10.66
CA LEU A 17 -17.46 8.14 9.26
C LEU A 17 -18.34 9.33 8.88
N LEU A 18 -19.57 9.39 9.41
CA LEU A 18 -20.49 10.50 9.15
C LEU A 18 -20.13 11.77 9.90
N ASN A 19 -19.60 11.65 11.13
CA ASN A 19 -19.18 12.80 11.94
C ASN A 19 -17.87 13.42 11.44
N ASP A 20 -17.01 12.65 10.77
CA ASP A 20 -15.77 13.16 10.16
C ASP A 20 -16.04 13.94 8.85
N GLN A 21 -17.27 13.91 8.33
CA GLN A 21 -17.63 14.70 7.15
C GLN A 21 -17.77 16.18 7.52
N THR A 22 -17.05 17.04 6.81
CA THR A 22 -17.17 18.51 6.93
C THR A 22 -18.43 19.04 6.24
N GLU A 23 -18.99 18.28 5.31
CA GLU A 23 -20.17 18.67 4.55
C GLU A 23 -21.49 18.34 5.25
N PRO A 24 -22.54 19.13 5.02
CA PRO A 24 -23.87 18.83 5.55
C PRO A 24 -24.39 17.50 5.00
N GLN A 25 -25.09 16.74 5.84
CA GLN A 25 -25.57 15.38 5.51
C GLN A 25 -26.41 15.32 4.22
N LYS A 26 -27.11 16.40 3.87
CA LYS A 26 -27.86 16.51 2.60
C LYS A 26 -26.94 16.43 1.37
N LYS A 27 -25.78 17.09 1.41
CA LYS A 27 -24.78 16.99 0.33
C LYS A 27 -24.15 15.60 0.32
N VAL A 28 -23.79 15.07 1.49
CA VAL A 28 -23.26 13.71 1.62
C VAL A 28 -24.21 12.67 1.01
N ALA A 29 -25.51 12.75 1.31
CA ALA A 29 -26.53 11.88 0.73
C ALA A 29 -26.59 11.97 -0.80
N ARG A 30 -26.54 13.20 -1.35
CA ARG A 30 -26.50 13.45 -2.79
C ARG A 30 -25.28 12.80 -3.45
N HIS A 31 -24.10 12.93 -2.84
CA HIS A 31 -22.87 12.31 -3.35
C HIS A 31 -22.90 10.78 -3.27
N LEU A 32 -23.57 10.23 -2.27
CA LEU A 32 -23.78 8.79 -2.12
C LEU A 32 -24.89 8.23 -3.03
N GLY A 33 -25.61 9.10 -3.76
CA GLY A 33 -26.75 8.69 -4.59
C GLY A 33 -27.95 8.17 -3.80
N VAL A 34 -28.09 8.56 -2.52
CA VAL A 34 -29.19 8.13 -1.65
C VAL A 34 -30.00 9.31 -1.15
N SER A 35 -31.26 9.06 -0.77
CA SER A 35 -32.07 10.11 -0.13
C SER A 35 -31.54 10.44 1.27
N LEU A 36 -31.79 11.67 1.74
CA LEU A 36 -31.44 12.07 3.11
C LEU A 36 -32.13 11.18 4.15
N ARG A 37 -33.39 10.80 3.90
CA ARG A 37 -34.16 9.88 4.75
C ARG A 37 -33.50 8.50 4.84
N THR A 38 -32.97 8.00 3.73
CA THR A 38 -32.22 6.73 3.68
C THR A 38 -30.93 6.83 4.49
N LEU A 39 -30.20 7.94 4.36
CA LEU A 39 -28.98 8.18 5.14
C LEU A 39 -29.27 8.27 6.64
N GLN A 40 -30.34 8.96 7.03
CA GLN A 40 -30.79 9.02 8.43
C GLN A 40 -31.20 7.65 8.96
N ARG A 41 -31.89 6.82 8.16
CA ARG A 41 -32.22 5.44 8.51
C ARG A 41 -30.97 4.60 8.76
N TYR A 42 -29.94 4.74 7.93
CA TYR A 42 -28.66 4.07 8.15
C TYR A 42 -27.98 4.53 9.44
N LYS A 43 -27.96 5.84 9.69
CA LYS A 43 -27.44 6.41 10.94
C LYS A 43 -28.18 5.85 12.16
N ALA A 44 -29.51 5.82 12.13
CA ALA A 44 -30.33 5.31 13.24
C ALA A 44 -30.12 3.81 13.49
N ARG A 45 -29.90 3.02 12.42
CA ARG A 45 -29.60 1.59 12.52
C ARG A 45 -28.13 1.30 12.88
N GLY A 46 -27.26 2.30 12.84
CA GLY A 46 -25.81 2.13 12.98
C GLY A 46 -25.16 1.31 11.86
N ASN A 47 -25.88 1.01 10.78
CA ASN A 47 -25.43 0.12 9.70
C ASN A 47 -25.90 0.63 8.33
N ALA A 48 -25.05 0.44 7.32
CA ALA A 48 -25.28 0.82 5.94
C ALA A 48 -24.75 -0.27 4.97
N PRO A 49 -25.20 -0.28 3.71
CA PRO A 49 -24.59 -1.14 2.70
C PRO A 49 -23.09 -0.90 2.59
N ARG A 50 -22.30 -1.95 2.30
CA ARG A 50 -20.83 -1.87 2.22
C ARG A 50 -20.33 -0.77 1.29
N ALA A 51 -21.02 -0.54 0.17
CA ALA A 51 -20.69 0.53 -0.77
C ALA A 51 -20.71 1.93 -0.10
N VAL A 52 -21.67 2.17 0.80
CA VAL A 52 -21.78 3.43 1.55
C VAL A 52 -20.62 3.60 2.51
N TYR A 53 -20.25 2.54 3.23
CA TYR A 53 -19.07 2.58 4.10
C TYR A 53 -17.80 2.89 3.32
N LEU A 54 -17.58 2.24 2.18
CA LEU A 54 -16.39 2.45 1.36
C LEU A 54 -16.34 3.88 0.80
N ALA A 55 -17.46 4.40 0.30
CA ALA A 55 -17.54 5.77 -0.22
C ALA A 55 -17.32 6.83 0.86
N LEU A 56 -17.87 6.63 2.06
CA LEU A 56 -17.60 7.50 3.20
C LEU A 56 -16.14 7.39 3.65
N TRP A 57 -15.61 6.17 3.74
CA TRP A 57 -14.24 5.91 4.17
C TRP A 57 -13.18 6.48 3.22
N SER A 58 -13.40 6.42 1.89
CA SER A 58 -12.51 7.06 0.92
C SER A 58 -12.49 8.59 1.04
N ARG A 59 -13.57 9.16 1.57
CA ARG A 59 -13.75 10.60 1.73
C ARG A 59 -13.20 11.12 3.06
N VAL A 60 -13.25 10.28 4.10
CA VAL A 60 -12.57 10.52 5.38
C VAL A 60 -11.07 10.62 5.15
N GLY A 61 -10.45 11.69 5.67
CA GLY A 61 -9.04 11.97 5.43
C GLY A 61 -8.10 10.82 5.85
N GLY A 62 -8.51 9.99 6.81
CA GLY A 62 -7.76 8.78 7.21
C GLY A 62 -7.72 7.66 6.17
N GLY A 63 -8.75 7.50 5.33
CA GLY A 63 -8.82 6.45 4.30
C GLY A 63 -7.90 6.73 3.12
N CYS A 64 -8.00 7.93 2.55
CA CYS A 64 -7.07 8.41 1.52
C CYS A 64 -5.62 8.43 2.01
N ARG A 65 -5.35 8.92 3.23
CA ARG A 65 -3.99 8.92 3.81
C ARG A 65 -3.42 7.51 3.97
N ARG A 66 -4.23 6.52 4.37
CA ARG A 66 -3.77 5.12 4.47
C ARG A 66 -3.48 4.52 3.10
N PHE A 67 -4.28 4.83 2.08
CA PHE A 67 -4.04 4.38 0.70
C PHE A 67 -2.73 4.96 0.15
N ILE A 68 -2.54 6.27 0.27
CA ILE A 68 -1.33 6.97 -0.17
C ILE A 68 -0.11 6.45 0.60
N LYS A 69 -0.19 6.30 1.92
CA LYS A 69 0.91 5.78 2.75
C LYS A 69 1.31 4.36 2.35
N LYS A 70 0.33 3.49 2.06
CA LYS A 70 0.60 2.11 1.62
C LYS A 70 1.30 2.10 0.26
N ALA A 71 0.75 2.80 -0.73
CA ALA A 71 1.34 2.88 -2.06
C ALA A 71 2.75 3.49 -2.04
N PHE A 72 2.96 4.53 -1.22
CA PHE A 72 4.26 5.16 -1.03
C PHE A 72 5.27 4.19 -0.40
N ASN A 73 4.90 3.50 0.68
CA ASN A 73 5.78 2.53 1.33
C ASN A 73 6.14 1.37 0.40
N GLU A 74 5.18 0.86 -0.38
CA GLU A 74 5.44 -0.18 -1.38
C GLU A 74 6.42 0.30 -2.45
N ALA A 75 6.27 1.54 -2.93
CA ALA A 75 7.20 2.12 -3.89
C ALA A 75 8.62 2.29 -3.33
N VAL A 76 8.73 2.76 -2.07
CA VAL A 76 10.02 2.89 -1.38
C VAL A 76 10.69 1.52 -1.21
N GLN A 77 9.92 0.51 -0.78
CA GLN A 77 10.42 -0.85 -0.61
C GLN A 77 10.84 -1.48 -1.94
N ALA A 78 10.07 -1.29 -3.01
CA ALA A 78 10.44 -1.77 -4.34
C ALA A 78 11.75 -1.12 -4.82
N ARG A 79 11.93 0.19 -4.59
CA ARG A 79 13.16 0.90 -4.94
C ARG A 79 14.36 0.41 -4.15
N SER A 80 14.22 0.17 -2.85
CA SER A 80 15.32 -0.35 -2.03
C SER A 80 15.69 -1.79 -2.41
N TRP A 81 14.70 -2.60 -2.81
CA TRP A 81 14.91 -3.95 -3.32
C TRP A 81 15.70 -3.94 -4.64
N VAL A 82 15.29 -3.13 -5.61
CA VAL A 82 16.01 -2.98 -6.89
C VAL A 82 17.45 -2.53 -6.66
N ALA A 83 17.67 -1.50 -5.83
CA ALA A 83 19.03 -1.03 -5.53
C ALA A 83 19.89 -2.09 -4.83
N SER A 84 19.29 -2.99 -4.05
CA SER A 84 20.02 -4.10 -3.42
C SER A 84 20.39 -5.18 -4.43
N LEU A 85 19.47 -5.52 -5.34
CA LEU A 85 19.73 -6.45 -6.44
C LEU A 85 20.81 -5.92 -7.39
N GLU A 86 20.79 -4.63 -7.71
CA GLU A 86 21.82 -4.00 -8.56
C GLU A 86 23.21 -4.14 -7.94
N ARG A 87 23.35 -3.90 -6.63
CA ARG A 87 24.63 -4.12 -5.92
C ARG A 87 25.05 -5.58 -5.91
N GLU A 88 24.12 -6.50 -5.77
CA GLU A 88 24.43 -7.94 -5.81
C GLU A 88 24.88 -8.36 -7.21
N CYS A 89 24.22 -7.86 -8.26
CA CYS A 89 24.61 -8.10 -9.63
C CYS A 89 26.02 -7.58 -9.92
N GLU A 90 26.37 -6.38 -9.45
CA GLU A 90 27.75 -5.87 -9.59
C GLU A 90 28.75 -6.71 -8.81
N ARG A 91 28.45 -7.08 -7.56
CA ARG A 91 29.32 -7.99 -6.78
C ARG A 91 29.54 -9.31 -7.50
N LEU A 92 28.49 -9.93 -8.03
CA LEU A 92 28.58 -11.21 -8.74
C LEU A 92 29.37 -11.07 -10.05
N LYS A 93 29.20 -9.96 -10.79
CA LYS A 93 30.02 -9.66 -11.98
C LYS A 93 31.50 -9.55 -11.63
N ASP A 94 31.83 -8.90 -10.52
CA ASP A 94 33.22 -8.78 -10.06
C ASP A 94 33.80 -10.13 -9.63
N VAL A 95 33.02 -10.95 -8.91
CA VAL A 95 33.41 -12.32 -8.55
C VAL A 95 33.63 -13.17 -9.81
N ILE A 96 32.74 -13.08 -10.81
CA ILE A 96 32.91 -13.79 -12.08
C ILE A 96 34.19 -13.34 -12.78
N ARG A 97 34.46 -12.03 -12.82
CA ARG A 97 35.70 -11.50 -13.43
C ARG A 97 36.94 -12.06 -12.76
N LEU A 98 36.98 -12.05 -11.43
CA LEU A 98 38.09 -12.61 -10.65
C LEU A 98 38.26 -14.11 -10.91
N LEU A 99 37.16 -14.88 -10.97
CA LEU A 99 37.21 -16.32 -11.25
C LEU A 99 37.63 -16.63 -12.69
N VAL A 100 37.27 -15.78 -13.65
CA VAL A 100 37.72 -15.90 -15.05
C VAL A 100 39.22 -15.61 -15.17
N GLU A 101 39.72 -14.60 -14.47
CA GLU A 101 41.17 -14.30 -14.39
C GLU A 101 41.93 -15.42 -13.65
N ASP A 102 41.38 -15.95 -12.57
CA ASP A 102 41.98 -17.06 -11.79
C ASP A 102 41.95 -18.40 -12.54
N LYS A 103 41.14 -18.60 -13.59
CA LYS A 103 41.21 -19.84 -14.42
C LYS A 103 42.59 -20.05 -15.05
N GLU A 104 43.43 -19.02 -15.15
CA GLU A 104 44.82 -19.14 -15.61
C GLU A 104 45.79 -19.64 -14.52
N ARG A 105 45.36 -19.80 -13.26
CA ARG A 105 46.18 -20.30 -12.12
C ARG A 105 45.39 -21.22 -11.18
N PRO A 106 45.83 -22.46 -10.90
CA PRO A 106 44.96 -23.58 -10.50
C PRO A 106 44.47 -23.61 -9.03
N ALA A 107 44.31 -22.47 -8.35
CA ALA A 107 43.75 -22.42 -7.00
C ALA A 107 42.32 -21.84 -7.00
N ALA A 108 41.33 -22.70 -7.25
CA ALA A 108 39.92 -22.36 -7.46
C ALA A 108 39.22 -21.55 -6.34
N ASN A 109 39.85 -21.38 -5.18
CA ASN A 109 39.24 -20.73 -4.01
C ASN A 109 39.89 -19.39 -3.65
N ARG A 110 40.90 -18.90 -4.39
CA ARG A 110 41.72 -17.76 -3.94
C ARG A 110 41.03 -16.40 -4.11
N GLY A 111 40.34 -16.16 -5.23
CA GLY A 111 39.64 -14.90 -5.50
C GLY A 111 38.45 -14.60 -4.57
N VAL A 112 37.75 -15.65 -4.09
CA VAL A 112 36.52 -15.50 -3.29
C VAL A 112 36.81 -14.99 -1.86
N TYR A 113 37.94 -15.36 -1.25
CA TYR A 113 38.32 -14.93 0.09
C TYR A 113 38.97 -13.54 0.16
N ARG A 114 39.28 -12.90 -0.98
CA ARG A 114 39.88 -11.55 -1.02
C ARG A 114 38.86 -10.41 -1.10
N ALA A 115 37.61 -10.71 -1.41
CA ALA A 115 36.54 -9.73 -1.65
C ALA A 115 35.48 -9.67 -0.52
N LEU A 116 35.67 -10.44 0.55
CA LEU A 116 34.93 -10.36 1.82
C LEU A 116 35.71 -9.51 2.82
#